data_AF-A0A7L1Q7R4-F1
#
_entry.id   AF-A0A7L1Q7R4-F1
#
_cell.length_a   1.000
_cell.length_b   1.000
_cell.length_c   1.000
_cell.angle_alpha   90.00
_cell.angle_beta   90.00
_cell.angle_gamma   90.00
#
_symmetry.space_group_name_H-M   'P 1'
#
loop_
_entity.id
_entity.type
_entity.pdbx_description
1 polymer ?
#
loop_
_entity_poly.entity_id
_entity_poly.type
_entity_poly.pdbx_seq_one_letter_code
_entity_poly.pdbx_strand_id
1 'polypeptide(L)'
;VLCCSCLPDSREDDDPPCTAENKEFIERQCNVLKSDKFKACHSLVNPDDFIEVCIYDMCQYDGMKSALCDIVQVYVDTCKSHGITIKWRNSTFCPLPCPSHSHYKDCVSPCPSTCSNIFASSLCEKTEDCIEGCECDNNYVLSKGFCVPVSSCGCRDDDDNYYSVSSLWSKSLTPKLVKIGLLSI
;
A
#
# COMPACT_ATOMS: atom_id res chain seq x y z
N VAL A 1 23.14 8.65 -21.59
CA VAL A 1 22.56 8.13 -20.33
C VAL A 1 22.76 6.64 -20.37
N LEU A 2 23.79 6.13 -19.68
CA LEU A 2 24.06 4.70 -19.61
C LEU A 2 22.98 4.06 -18.72
N CYS A 3 22.25 3.09 -19.25
CA CYS A 3 21.57 2.11 -18.40
C CYS A 3 22.65 1.36 -17.60
N CYS A 4 22.52 1.31 -16.27
CA CYS A 4 23.25 0.32 -15.50
C CYS A 4 22.83 -1.07 -16.01
N SER A 5 23.76 -1.77 -16.66
CA SER A 5 23.66 -3.20 -16.86
C SER A 5 23.72 -3.88 -15.49
N CYS A 6 22.77 -4.78 -15.22
CA CYS A 6 22.80 -5.62 -14.03
C CYS A 6 24.11 -6.43 -14.05
N LEU A 7 24.96 -6.24 -13.05
CA LEU A 7 26.13 -7.09 -12.87
C LEU A 7 25.66 -8.51 -12.49
N PRO A 8 26.39 -9.56 -12.90
CA PRO A 8 26.11 -10.91 -12.44
C PRO A 8 26.15 -10.95 -10.91
N ASP A 9 25.15 -11.58 -10.30
CA ASP A 9 25.14 -11.82 -8.87
C ASP A 9 26.26 -12.82 -8.52
N SER A 10 27.25 -12.37 -7.75
CA SER A 10 28.40 -13.17 -7.33
C SER A 10 28.30 -13.58 -5.86
N ARG A 11 27.15 -13.37 -5.22
CA ARG A 11 26.91 -13.83 -3.86
C ARG A 11 26.84 -15.35 -3.89
N GLU A 12 27.51 -16.00 -2.94
CA GLU A 12 27.23 -17.42 -2.68
C GLU A 12 25.77 -17.50 -2.24
N ASP A 13 25.00 -18.41 -2.85
CA ASP A 13 23.66 -18.75 -2.38
C ASP A 13 23.82 -19.39 -1.00
N ASP A 14 23.84 -18.56 0.05
CA ASP A 14 23.67 -18.99 1.42
C ASP A 14 22.25 -19.56 1.52
N ASP A 15 22.16 -20.87 1.32
CA ASP A 15 20.92 -21.64 1.39
C ASP A 15 20.23 -21.31 2.73
N PRO A 16 19.00 -20.77 2.75
CA PRO A 16 18.12 -20.92 3.88
C PRO A 16 17.26 -22.16 3.65
N PRO A 17 17.79 -23.38 3.81
CA PRO A 17 16.93 -24.52 3.72
C PRO A 17 16.08 -24.46 4.98
N CYS A 18 14.79 -24.25 4.77
CA CYS A 18 13.75 -24.53 5.74
C CYS A 18 14.17 -25.70 6.64
N THR A 19 13.97 -25.60 7.95
CA THR A 19 14.09 -26.80 8.79
C THR A 19 13.13 -27.87 8.24
N ALA A 20 13.53 -29.14 8.30
CA ALA A 20 12.70 -30.23 7.78
C ALA A 20 11.29 -30.23 8.40
N GLU A 21 11.14 -29.72 9.62
CA GLU A 21 9.87 -29.59 10.35
C GLU A 21 8.93 -28.55 9.73
N ASN A 22 9.45 -27.40 9.28
CA ASN A 22 8.62 -26.29 8.77
C ASN A 22 8.41 -26.34 7.25
N LYS A 23 9.24 -27.10 6.52
CA LYS A 23 9.21 -27.16 5.06
C LYS A 23 7.84 -27.53 4.47
N GLU A 24 7.24 -28.63 4.91
CA GLU A 24 5.91 -29.06 4.40
C GLU A 24 4.79 -28.07 4.73
N PHE A 25 4.90 -27.36 5.86
CA PHE A 25 3.94 -26.32 6.22
C PHE A 25 4.08 -25.10 5.28
N ILE A 26 5.30 -24.62 5.08
CA ILE A 26 5.62 -23.48 4.22
C ILE A 26 5.22 -23.76 2.77
N GLU A 27 5.59 -24.93 2.22
CA GLU A 27 5.21 -25.34 0.87
C GLU A 27 3.68 -25.33 0.70
N ARG A 28 2.92 -25.83 1.68
CA ARG A 28 1.45 -25.76 1.64
C ARG A 28 0.91 -24.35 1.67
N GLN A 29 1.54 -23.44 2.42
CA GLN A 29 1.14 -22.02 2.45
C GLN A 29 1.41 -21.35 1.09
N CYS A 30 2.61 -21.52 0.53
CA CYS A 30 2.99 -20.92 -0.75
C CYS A 30 2.18 -21.44 -1.93
N ASN A 31 1.77 -22.71 -1.90
CA ASN A 31 0.90 -23.31 -2.93
C ASN A 31 -0.49 -22.66 -3.06
N VAL A 32 -0.86 -21.72 -2.18
CA VAL A 32 -2.06 -20.89 -2.35
C VAL A 32 -2.10 -20.17 -3.71
N LEU A 33 -0.93 -19.85 -4.29
CA LEU A 33 -0.81 -19.23 -5.62
C LEU A 33 -1.33 -20.14 -6.75
N LYS A 34 -1.42 -21.45 -6.54
CA LYS A 34 -2.03 -22.42 -7.48
C LYS A 34 -3.54 -22.56 -7.32
N SER A 35 -4.15 -21.93 -6.31
CA SER A 35 -5.59 -22.04 -6.09
C SER A 35 -6.41 -21.41 -7.22
N ASP A 36 -7.69 -21.79 -7.33
CA ASP A 36 -8.62 -21.24 -8.32
C ASP A 36 -8.74 -19.71 -8.25
N LYS A 37 -8.40 -19.11 -7.10
CA LYS A 37 -8.41 -17.67 -6.88
C LYS A 37 -7.49 -16.91 -7.84
N PHE A 38 -6.36 -17.52 -8.20
CA PHE A 38 -5.33 -16.92 -9.05
C PHE A 38 -5.34 -17.46 -10.48
N LYS A 39 -6.23 -18.40 -10.77
CA LYS A 39 -6.30 -19.16 -12.03
C LYS A 39 -6.38 -18.30 -13.29
N ALA A 40 -7.04 -17.15 -13.20
CA ALA A 40 -7.15 -16.22 -14.32
C ALA A 40 -5.76 -15.75 -14.81
N CYS A 41 -4.76 -15.68 -13.93
CA CYS A 41 -3.43 -15.18 -14.22
C CYS A 41 -2.40 -16.26 -14.57
N HIS A 42 -2.66 -17.54 -14.25
CA HIS A 42 -1.69 -18.64 -14.44
C HIS A 42 -1.20 -18.78 -15.89
N SER A 43 -2.01 -18.39 -16.88
CA SER A 43 -1.62 -18.44 -18.30
C SER A 43 -0.67 -17.32 -18.74
N LEU A 44 -0.58 -16.24 -17.95
CA LEU A 44 0.26 -15.07 -18.24
C LEU A 44 1.47 -14.99 -17.32
N VAL A 45 1.31 -15.41 -16.06
CA VAL A 45 2.34 -15.36 -15.03
C VAL A 45 2.45 -16.73 -14.37
N ASN A 46 3.61 -17.37 -14.48
CA ASN A 46 3.87 -18.69 -13.92
C ASN A 46 3.85 -18.61 -12.38
N PRO A 47 2.92 -19.29 -11.68
CA PRO A 47 2.89 -19.27 -10.22
C PRO A 47 4.10 -19.98 -9.59
N ASP A 48 4.74 -20.92 -10.28
CA ASP A 48 5.88 -21.67 -9.72
C ASP A 48 7.08 -20.77 -9.41
N ASP A 49 7.38 -19.78 -10.27
CA ASP A 49 8.47 -18.82 -10.07
C ASP A 49 8.30 -18.03 -8.75
N PHE A 50 7.05 -17.71 -8.39
CA PHE A 50 6.74 -16.99 -7.15
C PHE A 50 6.66 -17.93 -5.95
N ILE A 51 6.29 -19.19 -6.15
CA ILE A 51 6.27 -20.20 -5.08
C ILE A 51 7.69 -20.49 -4.60
N GLU A 52 8.67 -20.57 -5.50
CA GLU A 52 10.08 -20.76 -5.14
C GLU A 52 10.58 -19.62 -4.24
N VAL A 53 10.32 -18.37 -4.63
CA VAL A 53 10.66 -17.19 -3.82
C VAL A 53 9.89 -17.16 -2.50
N CYS A 54 8.59 -17.52 -2.51
CA CYS A 54 7.79 -17.63 -1.29
C CYS A 54 8.37 -18.62 -0.30
N ILE A 55 8.77 -19.81 -0.75
CA ILE A 55 9.37 -20.83 0.11
C ILE A 55 10.67 -20.28 0.68
N TYR A 56 11.53 -19.72 -0.15
CA TYR A 56 12.80 -19.12 0.27
C TYR A 56 12.60 -18.05 1.36
N ASP A 57 11.76 -17.05 1.11
CA ASP A 57 11.52 -15.93 2.04
C ASP A 57 10.84 -16.41 3.33
N MET A 58 9.83 -17.29 3.22
CA MET A 58 9.21 -17.85 4.42
C MET A 58 10.21 -18.67 5.24
N CYS A 59 11.18 -19.35 4.63
CA CYS A 59 12.19 -20.10 5.36
C CYS A 59 13.23 -19.19 6.02
N GLN A 60 13.57 -18.05 5.40
CA GLN A 60 14.37 -16.99 6.02
C GLN A 60 13.69 -16.39 7.27
N TYR A 61 12.37 -16.28 7.25
CA TYR A 61 11.58 -15.68 8.32
C TYR A 61 10.78 -16.69 9.15
N ASP A 62 11.27 -17.92 9.32
CA ASP A 62 10.68 -18.95 10.18
C ASP A 62 9.15 -19.16 10.02
N GLY A 63 8.70 -19.19 8.76
CA GLY A 63 7.30 -19.38 8.39
C GLY A 63 6.40 -18.17 8.61
N MET A 64 6.96 -16.97 8.81
CA MET A 64 6.17 -15.74 8.99
C MET A 64 5.20 -15.50 7.82
N LYS A 65 3.91 -15.39 8.15
CA LYS A 65 2.84 -15.15 7.17
C LYS A 65 2.99 -13.82 6.43
N SER A 66 3.68 -12.82 6.98
CA SER A 66 3.93 -11.56 6.27
C SER A 66 4.76 -11.80 5.00
N ALA A 67 5.78 -12.66 5.04
CA ALA A 67 6.58 -13.01 3.88
C ALA A 67 5.73 -13.64 2.76
N LEU A 68 4.82 -14.56 3.12
CA LEU A 68 3.81 -15.08 2.18
C LEU A 68 2.99 -13.95 1.56
N CYS A 69 2.46 -13.05 2.39
CA CYS A 69 1.60 -11.97 1.94
C CYS A 69 2.32 -10.99 1.01
N ASP A 70 3.61 -10.74 1.24
CA ASP A 70 4.42 -9.88 0.39
C ASP A 70 4.61 -10.52 -0.99
N ILE A 71 4.91 -11.82 -1.07
CA ILE A 71 5.02 -12.52 -2.35
C ILE A 71 3.68 -12.62 -3.09
N VAL A 72 2.58 -12.88 -2.38
CA VAL A 72 1.24 -12.87 -3.00
C VAL A 72 0.89 -11.49 -3.54
N GLN A 73 1.26 -10.41 -2.84
CA GLN A 73 1.08 -9.04 -3.33
C GLN A 73 1.83 -8.83 -4.65
N VAL A 74 3.11 -9.20 -4.73
CA VAL A 74 3.90 -9.06 -5.96
C VAL A 74 3.30 -9.89 -7.11
N TYR A 75 2.82 -11.10 -6.84
CA TYR A 75 2.14 -11.92 -7.85
C TYR A 75 0.89 -11.21 -8.39
N VAL A 76 0.04 -10.68 -7.50
CA VAL A 76 -1.19 -9.98 -7.86
C VAL A 76 -0.90 -8.68 -8.62
N ASP A 77 0.11 -7.92 -8.22
CA ASP A 77 0.52 -6.70 -8.91
C ASP A 77 1.07 -7.00 -10.31
N THR A 78 1.80 -8.12 -10.46
CA THR A 78 2.26 -8.61 -11.76
C THR A 78 1.06 -8.99 -12.63
N CYS A 79 0.10 -9.74 -12.11
CA CYS A 79 -1.15 -10.05 -12.81
C CYS A 79 -1.92 -8.79 -13.23
N LYS A 80 -1.96 -7.77 -12.36
CA LYS A 80 -2.61 -6.49 -12.64
C LYS A 80 -1.92 -5.75 -13.79
N SER A 81 -0.59 -5.80 -13.88
CA SER A 81 0.16 -5.24 -15.01
C SER A 81 -0.17 -5.92 -16.36
N HIS A 82 -0.64 -7.17 -16.31
CA HIS A 82 -1.17 -7.90 -17.45
C HIS A 82 -2.69 -7.70 -17.66
N GLY A 83 -3.31 -6.76 -16.95
CA GLY A 83 -4.72 -6.41 -17.06
C GLY A 83 -5.67 -7.33 -16.26
N ILE A 84 -5.14 -8.17 -15.35
CA ILE A 84 -5.94 -9.08 -14.54
C ILE A 84 -6.01 -8.57 -13.10
N THR A 85 -7.21 -8.14 -12.68
CA THR A 85 -7.46 -7.71 -11.29
C THR A 85 -7.93 -8.88 -10.43
N ILE A 86 -7.19 -9.19 -9.37
CA ILE A 86 -7.49 -10.30 -8.44
C ILE A 86 -7.71 -9.74 -7.03
N LYS A 87 -8.93 -9.90 -6.49
CA LYS A 87 -9.24 -9.54 -5.11
C LYS A 87 -8.86 -10.67 -4.15
N TRP A 88 -7.70 -10.65 -3.53
CA TRP A 88 -7.14 -11.83 -2.85
C TRP A 88 -7.13 -11.74 -1.31
N ARG A 89 -7.03 -10.53 -0.75
CA ARG A 89 -7.02 -10.31 0.70
C ARG A 89 -8.42 -10.52 1.30
N ASN A 90 -8.46 -10.98 2.54
CA ASN A 90 -9.67 -11.01 3.36
C ASN A 90 -9.31 -10.96 4.85
N SER A 91 -10.32 -11.02 5.73
CA SER A 91 -10.13 -10.92 7.19
C SER A 91 -9.26 -12.03 7.79
N THR A 92 -9.12 -13.18 7.13
CA THR A 92 -8.32 -14.33 7.61
C THR A 92 -7.05 -14.56 6.79
N PHE A 93 -7.00 -14.06 5.55
CA PHE A 93 -5.88 -14.21 4.64
C PHE A 93 -5.29 -12.85 4.26
N CYS A 94 -4.09 -12.59 4.79
CA CYS A 94 -3.32 -11.38 4.54
C CYS A 94 -4.13 -10.09 4.71
N PRO A 95 -4.79 -9.88 5.86
CA PRO A 95 -5.50 -8.63 6.12
C PRO A 95 -4.53 -7.46 6.07
N LEU A 96 -4.97 -6.34 5.49
CA LEU A 96 -4.22 -5.10 5.46
C LEU A 96 -4.75 -4.20 6.59
N PRO A 97 -4.01 -4.05 7.70
CA PRO A 97 -4.46 -3.23 8.82
C PRO A 97 -4.40 -1.76 8.45
N CYS A 98 -5.50 -1.05 8.66
CA CYS A 98 -5.59 0.39 8.42
C CYS A 98 -5.52 1.17 9.75
N PRO A 99 -4.89 2.36 9.77
CA PRO A 99 -4.90 3.25 10.93
C PRO A 99 -6.33 3.59 11.41
N SER A 100 -6.46 4.09 12.63
CA SER A 100 -7.72 4.61 13.14
C SER A 100 -8.33 5.65 12.18
N HIS A 101 -9.65 5.60 12.02
CA HIS A 101 -10.41 6.46 11.11
C HIS A 101 -10.07 6.26 9.62
N SER A 102 -9.69 5.04 9.26
CA SER A 102 -9.53 4.60 7.88
C SER A 102 -9.98 3.16 7.73
N HIS A 103 -10.31 2.78 6.50
CA HIS A 103 -10.74 1.44 6.16
C HIS A 103 -10.04 0.96 4.90
N TYR A 104 -9.89 -0.36 4.80
CA TYR A 104 -9.30 -0.99 3.62
C TYR A 104 -10.25 -0.89 2.43
N LYS A 105 -9.67 -0.63 1.25
CA LYS A 105 -10.34 -0.69 -0.05
C LYS A 105 -9.41 -1.30 -1.10
N ASP A 106 -10.00 -2.13 -1.95
CA ASP A 106 -9.29 -2.75 -3.10
C ASP A 106 -8.84 -1.71 -4.15
N CYS A 107 -9.42 -0.52 -4.11
CA CYS A 107 -9.24 0.54 -5.11
C CYS A 107 -9.39 1.89 -4.41
N VAL A 108 -8.27 2.51 -4.06
CA VAL A 108 -8.15 3.85 -3.50
C VAL A 108 -7.45 4.77 -4.49
N SER A 109 -7.75 6.07 -4.42
CA SER A 109 -7.06 7.08 -5.21
C SER A 109 -5.56 7.06 -4.93
N PRO A 110 -4.69 7.09 -5.95
CA PRO A 110 -3.24 7.24 -5.76
C PRO A 110 -2.88 8.63 -5.17
N CYS A 111 -3.81 9.59 -5.23
CA CYS A 111 -3.68 10.89 -4.60
C CYS A 111 -4.71 11.03 -3.48
N PRO A 112 -4.42 10.59 -2.26
CA PRO A 112 -5.36 10.75 -1.15
C PRO A 112 -5.55 12.22 -0.80
N SER A 113 -6.76 12.60 -0.39
CA SER A 113 -7.02 13.90 0.23
C SER A 113 -6.16 14.10 1.47
N THR A 114 -5.47 15.23 1.53
CA THR A 114 -4.56 15.58 2.62
C THR A 114 -4.98 16.90 3.27
N CYS A 115 -4.45 17.19 4.47
CA CYS A 115 -4.69 18.50 5.08
C CYS A 115 -4.19 19.68 4.22
N SER A 116 -3.17 19.49 3.38
CA SER A 116 -2.75 20.51 2.43
C SER A 116 -3.76 20.58 1.28
N ASN A 117 -4.09 19.47 0.61
CA ASN A 117 -5.04 19.46 -0.49
C ASN A 117 -6.20 18.47 -0.26
N ILE A 118 -7.34 19.01 0.20
CA ILE A 118 -8.55 18.21 0.48
C ILE A 118 -9.24 17.70 -0.79
N PHE A 119 -8.98 18.32 -1.95
CA PHE A 119 -9.57 17.95 -3.24
C PHE A 119 -8.64 17.06 -4.10
N ALA A 120 -7.50 16.62 -3.55
CA ALA A 120 -6.52 15.83 -4.27
C ALA A 120 -7.12 14.55 -4.87
N SER A 121 -7.97 13.85 -4.11
CA SER A 121 -8.65 12.64 -4.60
C SER A 121 -9.48 12.92 -5.84
N SER A 122 -10.38 13.91 -5.81
CA SER A 122 -11.26 14.23 -6.94
C SER A 122 -10.54 14.75 -8.18
N LEU A 123 -9.37 15.36 -8.00
CA LEU A 123 -8.54 15.81 -9.14
C LEU A 123 -7.78 14.64 -9.80
N CYS A 124 -7.40 13.63 -9.02
CA CYS A 124 -6.73 12.43 -9.52
C CYS A 124 -7.68 11.33 -9.98
N GLU A 125 -8.95 11.32 -9.57
CA GLU A 125 -9.99 10.42 -10.11
C GLU A 125 -10.19 10.53 -11.63
N LYS A 126 -9.57 11.51 -12.29
CA LYS A 126 -9.50 11.59 -13.76
C LYS A 126 -8.60 10.52 -14.39
N THR A 127 -7.86 9.76 -13.60
CA THR A 127 -7.12 8.57 -14.04
C THR A 127 -7.87 7.33 -13.59
N GLU A 128 -8.11 6.38 -14.49
CA GLU A 128 -8.68 5.05 -14.18
C GLU A 128 -7.76 4.19 -13.27
N ASP A 129 -6.57 4.69 -12.97
CA ASP A 129 -5.58 4.00 -12.15
C ASP A 129 -5.85 4.20 -10.65
N CYS A 130 -6.26 3.12 -9.98
CA CYS A 130 -6.33 3.06 -8.52
C CYS A 130 -5.38 2.00 -7.95
N ILE A 131 -5.02 2.15 -6.68
CA ILE A 131 -4.16 1.22 -5.95
C ILE A 131 -4.92 0.57 -4.79
N GLU A 132 -4.50 -0.62 -4.36
CA GLU A 132 -5.04 -1.22 -3.14
C GLU A 132 -4.46 -0.47 -1.93
N GLY A 133 -5.27 -0.21 -0.90
CA GLY A 133 -4.78 0.49 0.28
C GLY A 133 -5.84 0.89 1.29
N CYS A 134 -5.46 1.79 2.20
CA CYS A 134 -6.37 2.37 3.19
C CYS A 134 -6.91 3.71 2.71
N GLU A 135 -8.22 3.91 2.85
CA GLU A 135 -8.89 5.18 2.60
C GLU A 135 -9.33 5.78 3.94
N CYS A 136 -9.08 7.08 4.15
CA CYS A 136 -9.60 7.78 5.32
C CYS A 136 -11.14 7.82 5.29
N ASP A 137 -11.76 7.70 6.46
CA ASP A 137 -13.21 7.79 6.59
C ASP A 137 -13.74 9.20 6.23
N ASN A 138 -15.05 9.31 6.01
CA ASN A 138 -15.69 10.59 5.72
C ASN A 138 -15.35 11.65 6.80
N ASN A 139 -14.99 12.86 6.35
CA ASN A 139 -14.52 13.98 7.17
C ASN A 139 -13.12 13.81 7.79
N TYR A 140 -12.37 12.79 7.38
CA TYR A 140 -10.96 12.62 7.72
C TYR A 140 -10.08 12.77 6.48
N VAL A 141 -8.87 13.31 6.67
CA VAL A 141 -7.86 13.47 5.61
C VAL A 141 -6.49 13.02 6.09
N LEU A 142 -5.65 12.59 5.16
CA LEU A 142 -4.32 12.07 5.48
C LEU A 142 -3.38 13.22 5.91
N SER A 143 -2.75 13.05 7.07
CA SER A 143 -1.74 13.97 7.60
C SER A 143 -0.69 13.19 8.36
N LYS A 144 0.57 13.26 7.89
CA LYS A 144 1.72 12.56 8.50
C LYS A 144 1.50 11.05 8.75
N GLY A 145 0.80 10.38 7.82
CA GLY A 145 0.52 8.94 7.91
C GLY A 145 -0.73 8.56 8.72
N PHE A 146 -1.45 9.53 9.28
CA PHE A 146 -2.68 9.28 10.04
C PHE A 146 -3.87 10.02 9.43
N CYS A 147 -5.06 9.44 9.55
CA CYS A 147 -6.30 10.10 9.20
C CYS A 147 -6.75 10.99 10.36
N VAL A 148 -6.76 12.30 10.12
CA VAL A 148 -7.16 13.31 11.12
C VAL A 148 -8.44 14.01 10.67
N PRO A 149 -9.28 14.48 11.61
CA PRO A 149 -10.45 15.27 11.25
C PRO A 149 -10.05 16.49 10.42
N VAL A 150 -10.83 16.82 9.38
CA VAL A 150 -10.60 18.03 8.58
C VAL A 150 -10.57 19.30 9.46
N SER A 151 -11.34 19.31 10.54
CA SER A 151 -11.38 20.41 11.53
C SER A 151 -10.06 20.60 12.31
N SER A 152 -9.20 19.59 12.32
CA SER A 152 -7.85 19.60 12.89
C SER A 152 -6.77 20.01 11.90
N CYS A 153 -7.11 20.22 10.62
CA CYS A 153 -6.18 20.81 9.66
C CYS A 153 -5.92 22.29 9.99
N GLY A 154 -4.75 22.77 9.58
CA GLY A 154 -4.36 24.16 9.74
C GLY A 154 -5.01 25.09 8.71
N CYS A 155 -4.29 26.12 8.31
CA CYS A 155 -4.83 27.21 7.51
C CYS A 155 -4.04 27.40 6.21
N ARG A 156 -4.63 28.11 5.25
CA ARG A 156 -3.92 28.62 4.07
C ARG A 156 -3.82 30.15 4.13
N ASP A 157 -2.75 30.71 3.58
CA ASP A 157 -2.61 32.15 3.34
C ASP A 157 -3.17 32.56 1.97
N ASP A 158 -3.15 33.87 1.69
CA ASP A 158 -3.64 34.46 0.43
C ASP A 158 -2.87 33.94 -0.82
N ASP A 159 -1.65 33.43 -0.64
CA ASP A 159 -0.78 32.87 -1.68
C ASP A 159 -0.94 31.34 -1.82
N ASP A 160 -1.98 30.76 -1.20
CA ASP A 160 -2.26 29.32 -1.18
C ASP A 160 -1.19 28.47 -0.47
N ASN A 161 -0.40 29.02 0.46
CA ASN A 161 0.54 28.22 1.24
C ASN A 161 -0.14 27.58 2.46
N TYR A 162 0.07 26.27 2.67
CA TYR A 162 -0.48 25.55 3.82
C TYR A 162 0.39 25.68 5.08
N TYR A 163 -0.24 26.03 6.21
CA TYR A 163 0.37 26.08 7.53
C TYR A 163 -0.33 25.11 8.48
N SER A 164 0.43 24.17 9.02
CA SER A 164 -0.04 23.25 10.06
C SER A 164 -0.43 23.97 11.35
N VAL A 165 -1.32 23.38 12.16
CA VAL A 165 -1.71 23.94 13.46
C VAL A 165 -0.49 24.18 14.37
N SER A 166 0.50 23.28 14.39
CA SER A 166 1.72 23.44 15.19
C SER A 166 2.57 24.64 14.78
N SER A 167 2.60 24.99 13.49
CA SER A 167 3.37 26.14 12.99
C SER A 167 2.72 27.49 13.28
N LEU A 168 1.42 27.51 13.64
CA LEU A 168 0.70 28.72 14.01
C LEU A 168 1.07 29.21 15.42
N TRP A 169 1.49 28.32 16.31
CA TRP A 169 1.92 28.71 17.67
C TRP A 169 3.30 29.38 17.70
N SER A 170 4.12 29.15 16.67
CA SER A 170 5.47 29.71 16.57
C SER A 170 5.51 31.10 15.93
N LYS A 171 4.44 31.52 15.24
CA LYS A 171 4.34 32.83 14.62
C LYS A 171 3.08 33.52 15.14
N SER A 172 3.25 34.59 15.91
CA SER A 172 2.16 35.54 16.19
C SER A 172 1.69 36.12 14.85
N LEU A 173 0.72 35.47 14.20
CA LEU A 173 0.18 35.89 12.90
C LEU A 173 -1.29 36.24 13.06
N THR A 174 -1.56 37.51 12.76
CA THR A 174 -2.86 38.16 12.62
C THR A 174 -3.49 37.83 11.23
N PRO A 175 -4.61 38.45 10.84
CA PRO A 175 -5.95 37.87 10.68
C PRO A 175 -6.27 37.26 9.30
N LYS A 176 -5.28 36.93 8.45
CA LYS A 176 -5.50 36.50 7.05
C LYS A 176 -5.29 35.01 6.80
N LEU A 177 -5.65 34.17 7.76
CA LEU A 177 -5.56 32.73 7.62
C LEU A 177 -6.96 32.14 7.55
N VAL A 178 -7.31 31.53 6.41
CA VAL A 178 -8.59 30.84 6.25
C VAL A 178 -8.42 29.42 6.78
N LYS A 179 -9.22 29.05 7.78
CA LYS A 179 -9.26 27.67 8.28
C LYS A 179 -9.88 26.78 7.22
N ILE A 180 -9.19 25.68 6.88
CA ILE A 180 -9.64 24.75 5.83
C ILE A 180 -10.99 24.11 6.18
N GLY A 181 -11.32 23.99 7.47
CA GLY A 181 -12.62 23.51 7.96
C GLY A 181 -13.76 24.53 7.95
N LEU A 182 -13.60 25.73 7.39
CA LEU A 182 -14.67 26.75 7.27
C LEU A 182 -15.21 26.91 5.84
N LEU A 183 -14.62 26.23 4.85
CA LEU A 183 -15.10 26.24 3.46
C LEU A 183 -16.05 25.06 3.21
N SER A 184 -17.16 24.99 3.96
CA SER A 184 -18.37 24.20 3.65
C SER A 184 -19.46 24.51 4.67
N ILE A 185 -20.24 25.57 4.39
CA ILE A 185 -21.70 25.62 4.14
C ILE A 185 -21.95 26.93 3.39
#